data_AF-A0A448P335-F1
#
_entry.id   AF-A0A448P335-F1
#
_cell.length_a   1.000
_cell.length_b   1.000
_cell.length_c   1.000
_cell.angle_alpha   90.00
_cell.angle_beta   90.00
_cell.angle_gamma   90.00
#
_symmetry.space_group_name_H-M   'P 1'
#
loop_
_entity.id
_entity.type
_entity.pdbx_description
1 polymer ?
#
loop_
_entity_poly.entity_id
_entity_poly.type
_entity_poly.pdbx_seq_one_letter_code
_entity_poly.pdbx_strand_id
1 'polypeptide(L)'
;MVMLFDDEETVALPVGVHLEHMSVMTMRARGSKASWRVLAGDQIIGRLDRWITGRGIRFYAATAYHPTTGTPIRLESSTEMSERIELILRAWHDPESYTPHSPW
;
A
#
# COMPACT_ATOMS: atom_id res chain seq x y z
N MET A 1 16.06 -8.09 -25.16
CA MET A 1 16.24 -7.89 -23.71
C MET A 1 14.85 -7.82 -23.10
N VAL A 2 14.44 -8.86 -22.39
CA VAL A 2 13.07 -9.02 -21.88
C VAL A 2 12.96 -8.28 -20.55
N MET A 3 12.19 -7.20 -20.49
CA MET A 3 11.71 -6.62 -19.24
C MET A 3 10.28 -7.11 -19.07
N LEU A 4 10.10 -8.15 -18.24
CA LEU A 4 8.79 -8.65 -17.84
C LEU A 4 8.13 -7.58 -16.96
N PHE A 5 7.29 -6.74 -17.56
CA PHE A 5 6.28 -5.97 -16.85
C PHE A 5 5.01 -6.83 -16.79
N ASP A 6 5.03 -7.87 -15.97
CA ASP A 6 3.84 -8.69 -15.72
C ASP A 6 3.22 -8.21 -14.42
N ASP A 7 2.47 -7.10 -14.49
CA ASP A 7 1.39 -6.76 -13.55
C ASP A 7 0.64 -5.47 -13.98
N GLU A 8 -0.11 -5.52 -15.08
CA GLU A 8 -1.17 -4.54 -15.34
C GLU A 8 -2.43 -4.93 -14.54
N GLU A 9 -2.34 -4.96 -13.21
CA GLU A 9 -3.54 -5.00 -12.37
C GLU A 9 -4.24 -3.64 -12.50
N THR A 10 -5.30 -3.57 -13.31
CA THR A 10 -6.13 -2.37 -13.43
C THR A 10 -7.01 -2.28 -12.20
N VAL A 11 -6.54 -1.59 -11.16
CA VAL A 11 -7.31 -1.33 -9.95
C VAL A 11 -8.13 -0.06 -10.13
N ALA A 12 -9.44 -0.11 -9.84
CA ALA A 12 -10.26 1.08 -9.75
C ALA A 12 -9.83 1.91 -8.54
N LEU A 13 -9.27 3.10 -8.79
CA LEU A 13 -8.83 4.01 -7.74
C LEU A 13 -9.93 5.03 -7.42
N PRO A 14 -10.06 5.45 -6.14
CA PRO A 14 -10.89 6.59 -5.78
C PRO A 14 -10.48 7.85 -6.55
N VAL A 15 -11.43 8.76 -6.79
CA VAL A 15 -11.18 10.02 -7.50
C VAL A 15 -10.05 10.81 -6.81
N GLY A 16 -9.04 11.20 -7.58
CA GLY A 16 -7.89 11.98 -7.10
C GLY A 16 -6.80 11.14 -6.41
N VAL A 17 -6.94 9.80 -6.36
CA VAL A 17 -5.91 8.90 -5.85
C VAL A 17 -5.09 8.31 -6.98
N HIS A 18 -3.77 8.34 -6.83
CA HIS A 18 -2.81 7.80 -7.79
C HIS A 18 -1.83 6.85 -7.11
N LEU A 19 -1.32 5.90 -7.88
CA LEU A 19 -0.28 4.97 -7.44
C LEU A 19 1.01 5.22 -8.20
N GLU A 20 2.09 5.47 -7.47
CA GLU A 20 3.42 5.53 -8.04
C GLU A 20 4.16 4.24 -7.70
N HIS A 21 4.46 3.43 -8.71
CA HIS A 21 5.18 2.18 -8.51
C HIS A 21 6.63 2.46 -8.10
N MET A 22 7.02 1.96 -6.92
CA MET A 22 8.38 1.98 -6.42
C MET A 22 9.10 0.74 -6.97
N SER A 23 10.25 0.95 -7.62
CA SER A 23 11.03 -0.12 -8.28
C SER A 23 11.05 -1.46 -7.51
N VAL A 24 10.80 -2.55 -8.24
CA VAL A 24 10.73 -3.92 -7.69
C VAL A 24 12.11 -4.31 -7.16
N MET A 25 12.34 -4.25 -5.84
CA MET A 25 13.49 -4.94 -5.28
C MET A 25 13.18 -6.44 -5.28
N THR A 26 13.76 -7.17 -6.22
CA THR A 26 13.73 -8.64 -6.27
C THR A 26 14.52 -9.20 -5.08
N MET A 27 13.95 -9.19 -3.88
CA MET A 27 14.54 -9.88 -2.73
C MET A 27 14.27 -11.38 -2.88
N ARG A 28 15.33 -12.14 -3.16
CA ARG A 28 15.33 -13.60 -3.36
C ARG A 28 14.80 -14.44 -2.18
N ALA A 29 14.39 -13.84 -1.05
CA ALA A 29 14.11 -14.55 0.20
C ALA A 29 12.61 -14.62 0.61
N ARG A 30 11.73 -13.78 0.05
CA ARG A 30 10.27 -13.87 0.21
C ARG A 30 9.65 -13.34 -1.09
N GLY A 31 8.69 -14.07 -1.66
CA GLY A 31 8.13 -13.85 -3.01
C GLY A 31 7.98 -12.38 -3.40
N SER A 32 8.30 -12.09 -4.68
CA SER A 32 8.39 -10.77 -5.31
C SER A 32 7.65 -9.65 -4.58
N LYS A 33 8.41 -8.70 -4.04
CA LYS A 33 7.88 -7.52 -3.38
C LYS A 33 7.70 -6.39 -4.40
N ALA A 34 6.47 -6.13 -4.82
CA ALA A 34 6.14 -4.89 -5.51
C ALA A 34 5.70 -3.87 -4.46
N SER A 35 6.04 -2.60 -4.67
CA SER A 35 5.74 -1.52 -3.74
C SER A 35 5.18 -0.34 -4.51
N TRP A 36 4.23 0.37 -3.91
CA TRP A 36 3.66 1.57 -4.47
C TRP A 36 3.57 2.65 -3.41
N ARG A 37 3.76 3.91 -3.81
CA ARG A 37 3.28 5.06 -3.03
C ARG A 37 1.84 5.31 -3.42
N VAL A 38 1.03 5.65 -2.44
CA VAL A 38 -0.34 6.09 -2.63
C VAL A 38 -0.33 7.61 -2.48
N LEU A 39 -0.79 8.30 -3.51
CA LEU A 39 -0.87 9.76 -3.55
C LEU A 39 -2.33 10.20 -3.63
N ALA A 40 -2.70 11.25 -2.91
CA ALA A 40 -3.92 12.01 -3.13
C ALA A 40 -3.53 13.40 -3.64
N GLY A 41 -3.80 13.68 -4.93
CA GLY A 41 -3.16 14.79 -5.63
C GLY A 41 -1.64 14.63 -5.61
N ASP A 42 -0.93 15.67 -5.16
CA ASP A 42 0.54 15.68 -5.04
C ASP A 42 1.06 15.18 -3.68
N GLN A 43 0.16 14.83 -2.74
CA GLN A 43 0.56 14.43 -1.40
C GLN A 43 0.66 12.90 -1.27
N ILE A 44 1.79 12.42 -0.78
CA ILE A 44 1.97 11.00 -0.43
C ILE A 44 1.18 10.72 0.85
N ILE A 45 0.10 9.96 0.72
CA ILE A 45 -0.80 9.61 1.84
C ILE A 45 -0.51 8.22 2.42
N GLY A 46 0.28 7.42 1.72
CA GLY A 46 0.65 6.10 2.21
C GLY A 46 1.53 5.29 1.26
N ARG A 47 1.68 4.02 1.62
CA ARG A 47 2.44 3.01 0.91
C ARG A 47 1.68 1.70 0.87
N LEU A 48 1.76 1.03 -0.26
CA LEU A 48 1.29 -0.33 -0.44
C LEU A 48 2.48 -1.24 -0.74
N ASP A 49 2.54 -2.38 -0.08
CA ASP A 49 3.55 -3.41 -0.31
C ASP A 49 2.84 -4.73 -0.64
N ARG A 50 3.13 -5.31 -1.80
CA ARG A 50 2.68 -6.65 -2.17
C ARG A 50 3.73 -7.69 -1.84
N TRP A 51 3.31 -8.88 -1.41
CA TRP A 51 4.12 -10.09 -1.46
C TRP A 51 3.30 -11.27 -1.94
N ILE A 52 3.99 -12.30 -2.41
CA ILE A 52 3.39 -13.56 -2.83
C ILE A 52 3.84 -14.64 -1.86
N THR A 53 2.88 -15.36 -1.28
CA THR A 53 3.16 -16.51 -0.40
C THR A 53 3.74 -17.68 -1.21
N GLY A 54 4.33 -18.68 -0.52
CA GLY A 54 4.80 -19.90 -1.19
C GLY A 54 3.72 -20.71 -1.91
N ARG A 55 2.43 -20.42 -1.66
CA ARG A 55 1.27 -21.03 -2.34
C ARG A 55 0.75 -20.21 -3.52
N GLY A 56 1.42 -19.11 -3.88
CA GLY A 56 1.00 -18.23 -4.98
C GLY A 56 -0.07 -17.20 -4.60
N ILE A 57 -0.52 -17.16 -3.33
CA ILE A 57 -1.51 -16.17 -2.87
C ILE A 57 -0.82 -14.81 -2.72
N ARG A 58 -1.41 -13.77 -3.33
CA ARG A 58 -0.98 -12.37 -3.24
C ARG A 58 -1.59 -11.72 -2.01
N PHE A 59 -0.80 -10.94 -1.31
CA PHE A 59 -1.24 -10.10 -0.20
C PHE A 59 -0.67 -8.70 -0.35
N TYR A 60 -1.43 -7.73 0.13
CA TYR A 60 -1.12 -6.32 0.14
C TYR A 60 -1.11 -5.80 1.58
N ALA A 61 0.01 -5.27 2.05
CA ALA A 61 0.10 -4.51 3.29
C ALA A 61 -0.04 -3.04 2.97
N ALA A 62 -0.90 -2.38 3.74
CA ALA A 62 -1.10 -0.95 3.68
C ALA A 62 -0.40 -0.26 4.85
N THR A 63 0.19 0.90 4.57
CA THR A 63 0.66 1.84 5.58
C THR A 63 0.15 3.22 5.19
N ALA A 64 -0.66 3.85 6.03
CA ALA A 64 -1.03 5.25 5.86
C ALA A 64 0.03 6.14 6.52
N TYR A 65 0.18 7.38 6.05
CA TYR A 65 1.00 8.39 6.69
C TYR A 65 0.10 9.42 7.34
N HIS A 66 0.29 9.68 8.62
CA HIS A 66 -0.48 10.70 9.33
C HIS A 66 -0.28 12.07 8.63
N PRO A 67 -1.35 12.81 8.27
CA PRO A 67 -1.26 14.04 7.48
C PRO A 67 -0.39 15.13 8.14
N THR A 68 -0.51 15.31 9.46
CA THR A 68 0.23 16.33 10.21
C THR A 68 1.63 15.88 10.66
N THR A 69 1.77 14.65 11.18
CA THR A 69 3.02 14.20 11.80
C THR A 69 3.92 13.39 10.87
N GLY A 70 3.39 12.92 9.73
CA GLY A 70 4.08 11.99 8.83
C GLY A 70 4.29 10.59 9.42
N THR A 71 3.77 10.31 10.62
CA THR A 71 3.96 9.04 11.32
C THR A 71 3.31 7.90 10.53
N PRO A 72 4.01 6.77 10.32
CA PRO A 72 3.44 5.61 9.64
C PRO A 72 2.41 4.90 10.53
N ILE A 73 1.20 4.75 10.01
CA ILE A 73 0.10 3.98 10.61
C ILE A 73 0.01 2.66 9.84
N ARG A 74 0.40 1.55 10.48
CA ARG A 74 0.32 0.22 9.86
C ARG A 74 -1.13 -0.25 9.87
N LEU A 75 -1.61 -0.63 8.69
CA LEU A 75 -2.96 -1.13 8.50
C LEU A 75 -2.95 -2.64 8.28
N GLU A 76 -4.11 -3.27 8.47
CA GLU A 76 -4.26 -4.70 8.23
C GLU A 76 -3.98 -5.04 6.76
N SER A 77 -3.34 -6.19 6.53
CA SER A 77 -3.09 -6.72 5.19
C SER A 77 -4.31 -7.45 4.65
N SER A 78 -4.56 -7.35 3.34
CA SER A 78 -5.65 -8.06 2.63
C SER A 78 -5.14 -8.66 1.32
N THR A 79 -5.90 -9.56 0.72
CA THR A 79 -5.68 -10.03 -0.66
C THR A 79 -6.19 -9.03 -1.69
N GLU A 80 -7.01 -8.06 -1.28
CA GLU A 80 -7.63 -7.08 -2.16
C GLU A 80 -6.89 -5.72 -2.12
N MET A 81 -6.33 -5.30 -3.25
CA MET A 81 -5.56 -4.07 -3.36
C MET A 81 -6.42 -2.80 -3.20
N SER A 82 -7.59 -2.76 -3.83
CA SER A 82 -8.52 -1.63 -3.76
C SER A 82 -8.96 -1.35 -2.32
N GLU A 83 -9.34 -2.39 -1.56
CA GLU A 83 -9.72 -2.26 -0.15
C GLU A 83 -8.59 -1.64 0.68
N ARG A 84 -7.33 -1.98 0.37
CA ARG A 84 -6.17 -1.44 1.09
C ARG A 84 -5.93 0.03 0.77
N ILE A 85 -6.17 0.44 -0.47
CA ILE A 85 -6.07 1.85 -0.88
C ILE A 85 -7.18 2.67 -0.23
N GLU A 86 -8.42 2.16 -0.21
CA GLU A 86 -9.51 2.81 0.52
C GLU A 86 -9.21 2.94 2.00
N LEU A 87 -8.61 1.92 2.62
CA LEU A 87 -8.25 1.97 4.02
C LEU A 87 -7.15 2.99 4.30
N ILE A 88 -6.16 3.11 3.40
CA ILE A 88 -5.15 4.18 3.48
C ILE A 88 -5.81 5.56 3.41
N LEU A 89 -6.75 5.76 2.48
CA LEU A 89 -7.47 7.02 2.34
C LEU A 89 -8.29 7.35 3.60
N ARG A 90 -9.01 6.37 4.15
CA ARG A 90 -9.79 6.52 5.39
C ARG A 90 -8.89 6.86 6.58
N ALA A 91 -7.77 6.15 6.74
CA ALA A 91 -6.81 6.40 7.80
C ALA A 91 -6.04 7.72 7.62
N TRP A 92 -5.88 8.21 6.39
CA TRP A 92 -5.31 9.54 6.15
C TRP A 92 -6.28 10.66 6.52
N HIS A 93 -7.58 10.49 6.25
CA HIS A 93 -8.62 11.45 6.63
C HIS A 93 -8.93 11.45 8.14
N ASP A 94 -8.85 10.29 8.78
CA ASP A 94 -9.16 10.12 10.21
C ASP A 94 -8.07 9.29 10.91
N PRO A 95 -6.83 9.80 11.04
CA PRO A 95 -5.70 9.04 11.56
C PRO A 95 -5.84 8.62 13.02
N GLU A 96 -6.63 9.36 13.81
CA GLU A 96 -6.81 9.08 15.24
C GLU A 96 -7.53 7.75 15.47
N SER A 97 -8.48 7.38 14.60
CA SER A 97 -9.21 6.11 14.68
C SER A 97 -8.35 4.87 14.35
N TYR A 98 -7.18 5.07 13.73
CA TYR A 98 -6.29 3.98 13.28
C TYR A 98 -4.93 4.02 13.96
N THR A 99 -4.57 5.13 14.58
CA THR A 99 -3.46 5.18 15.51
C THR A 99 -3.88 4.37 16.72
N PRO A 100 -3.16 3.31 17.10
CA PRO A 100 -3.51 2.57 18.30
C PRO A 100 -3.55 3.56 19.47
N HIS A 101 -4.73 3.77 20.04
CA HIS A 101 -4.86 4.34 21.37
C HIS A 101 -4.01 3.44 22.26
N SER A 102 -2.80 3.87 22.62
CA SER A 102 -1.85 3.09 23.42
C SER A 102 -2.60 2.40 24.55
N PRO A 103 -2.72 1.06 24.59
CA PRO A 103 -2.64 0.42 25.87
C PRO A 103 -1.14 0.37 26.19
N TRP A 104 -0.76 0.72 27.41
CA TRP A 104 0.60 0.74 27.95
C TRP A 104 1.36 2.06 27.75
#